data_AF-A0A520VPU7-F1
#
_entry.id   AF-A0A520VPU7-F1
#
_cell.length_a   1.000
_cell.length_b   1.000
_cell.length_c   1.000
_cell.angle_alpha   90.00
_cell.angle_beta   90.00
_cell.angle_gamma   90.00
#
_symmetry.space_group_name_H-M   'P 1'
#
loop_
_entity.id
_entity.type
_entity.pdbx_description
1 polymer ?
#
loop_
_entity_poly.entity_id
_entity_poly.type
_entity_poly.pdbx_seq_one_letter_code
_entity_poly.pdbx_strand_id
1 'polypeptide(L)' 'MKYLIGSILAVMFATTINSIFTEKISLMEGEIAPSFELFDQDENLLLSKNFLGKKLVVYFFPYADTPG' A
#
# COMPACT_ATOMS: atom_id res chain seq x y z
N MET A 1 6.82 41.90 -8.84
CA MET A 1 7.76 40.90 -9.41
C MET A 1 8.34 39.95 -8.35
N LYS A 2 9.01 40.46 -7.29
CA LYS A 2 9.66 39.64 -6.25
C LYS A 2 8.74 38.61 -5.55
N TYR A 3 7.53 39.03 -5.18
CA TYR A 3 6.55 38.14 -4.53
C TYR A 3 5.94 37.09 -5.47
N LEU A 4 5.87 37.39 -6.77
CA LEU A 4 5.37 36.46 -7.79
C LEU A 4 6.34 35.29 -7.99
N ILE A 5 7.65 35.58 -8.04
CA ILE A 5 8.71 34.57 -8.14
C ILE A 5 8.73 33.69 -6.88
N GLY A 6 8.59 34.29 -5.69
CA GLY A 6 8.50 33.55 -4.43
C GLY A 6 7.29 32.62 -4.38
N SER A 7 6.12 33.06 -4.88
CA SER A 7 4.92 32.23 -4.95
C SER A 7 5.09 31.03 -5.90
N ILE A 8 5.74 31.22 -7.06
CA ILE A 8 5.99 30.13 -8.02
C ILE A 8 6.92 29.09 -7.41
N LEU A 9 7.99 29.52 -6.73
CA LEU A 9 8.92 28.62 -6.04
C LEU A 9 8.24 27.82 -4.93
N ALA A 10 7.35 28.46 -4.16
CA ALA A 10 6.59 27.78 -3.11
C ALA A 10 5.66 26.70 -3.67
N VAL A 11 4.99 26.98 -4.80
CA VAL A 11 4.11 26.02 -5.47
C VAL A 11 4.92 24.84 -6.03
N MET A 12 6.04 25.09 -6.72
CA MET A 12 6.89 24.02 -7.24
C MET A 12 7.50 23.16 -6.12
N PHE A 13 7.85 23.78 -4.99
CA PHE A 13 8.29 23.05 -3.81
C PHE A 13 7.17 22.14 -3.28
N ALA A 14 5.96 22.67 -3.10
CA ALA A 14 4.81 21.90 -2.62
C ALA A 14 4.44 20.72 -3.54
N THR A 15 4.48 20.91 -4.86
CA THR A 15 4.18 19.82 -5.81
C THR A 15 5.24 18.72 -5.79
N THR A 16 6.51 19.08 -5.59
CA THR A 16 7.62 18.12 -5.50
C THR A 16 7.53 17.28 -4.23
N ILE A 17 7.22 17.93 -3.10
CA ILE A 17 6.96 17.28 -1.82
C ILE A 17 5.83 16.25 -1.96
N ASN A 18 4.68 16.61 -2.53
CA ASN A 18 3.57 15.67 -2.73
C ASN A 18 3.95 14.45 -3.61
N SER A 19 4.78 14.65 -4.64
CA SER A 19 5.23 13.55 -5.49
C SER A 19 6.22 12.62 -4.78
N ILE A 20 7.07 13.15 -3.90
CA ILE A 20 7.99 12.33 -3.09
C ILE A 20 7.21 11.47 -2.08
N PHE A 21 6.13 12.01 -1.51
CA PHE A 21 5.30 11.27 -0.55
C PHE A 21 4.28 10.32 -1.21
N THR A 22 4.13 10.37 -2.54
CA THR A 22 3.35 9.36 -3.27
C THR A 22 4.24 8.16 -3.57
N GLU A 23 4.71 7.49 -2.53
CA GLU A 23 5.42 6.23 -2.71
C GLU A 23 4.40 5.12 -2.95
N LYS A 24 4.28 4.68 -4.21
CA LYS A 24 3.49 3.51 -4.56
C LYS A 24 4.28 2.28 -4.13
N ILE A 25 3.99 1.74 -2.95
CA ILE A 25 4.54 0.45 -2.52
C ILE A 25 4.15 -0.59 -3.56
N SER A 26 5.14 -1.15 -4.24
CA SER A 26 5.00 -2.20 -5.24
C SER A 26 5.89 -3.35 -4.83
N LEU A 27 5.29 -4.49 -4.47
CA LEU A 27 6.05 -5.67 -4.12
C LEU A 27 6.75 -6.23 -5.36
N MET A 28 8.00 -6.64 -5.18
CA MET A 28 8.82 -7.29 -6.21
C MET A 28 9.18 -8.72 -5.81
N GLU A 29 9.50 -9.55 -6.80
CA GLU A 29 9.96 -10.92 -6.53
C GLU A 29 11.24 -10.91 -5.68
N GLY A 30 11.28 -11.79 -4.68
CA GLY A 30 12.40 -11.89 -3.74
C GLY A 30 12.28 -10.99 -2.51
N GLU A 31 11.33 -10.06 -2.47
CA GLU A 31 11.05 -9.27 -1.27
C GLU A 31 10.37 -10.11 -0.19
N ILE A 32 10.65 -9.77 1.07
CA ILE A 32 9.94 -10.33 2.21
C ILE A 32 8.51 -9.78 2.16
N ALA A 33 7.52 -10.69 2.10
CA ALA A 33 6.13 -10.31 2.14
C ALA A 33 5.81 -9.52 3.42
N PRO A 34 5.05 -8.41 3.34
CA PRO A 34 4.61 -7.67 4.52
C PRO A 34 3.81 -8.55 5.49
N SER A 35 3.96 -8.30 6.78
CA SER A 35 3.08 -8.89 7.78
C SER A 35 1.66 -8.38 7.60
N PHE A 36 0.68 -9.27 7.82
CA PHE A 36 -0.73 -8.91 7.80
C PHE A 36 -1.48 -9.59 8.94
N GLU A 37 -2.56 -8.94 9.37
CA GLU A 37 -3.50 -9.42 10.36
C GLU A 37 -4.91 -9.11 9.83
N LEU A 38 -5.71 -10.16 9.62
CA LEU A 38 -7.04 -10.05 9.01
C LEU A 38 -7.99 -10.99 9.73
N PHE A 39 -9.27 -10.61 9.79
CA PHE A 39 -10.32 -11.52 10.20
C PHE A 39 -10.75 -12.40 9.02
N ASP A 40 -10.96 -13.68 9.27
CA ASP A 40 -11.62 -14.56 8.31
C ASP A 40 -13.15 -14.39 8.32
N GLN A 41 -13.86 -15.19 7.54
CA GLN A 41 -15.32 -15.15 7.42
C GLN A 41 -16.06 -15.52 8.72
N ASP A 42 -15.37 -16.13 9.68
CA ASP A 42 -15.91 -16.56 10.96
C ASP A 42 -15.38 -15.68 12.11
N GLU A 43 -14.85 -14.49 11.80
CA GLU A 43 -14.26 -13.52 12.74
C GLU A 43 -13.03 -14.05 13.50
N ASN A 44 -12.36 -15.11 13.02
CA ASN A 44 -11.10 -15.54 13.60
C ASN A 44 -9.96 -14.65 13.12
N LEU A 45 -9.11 -14.21 14.04
CA LEU A 45 -7.91 -13.44 13.70
C LEU A 45 -6.84 -14.33 13.07
N LEU A 46 -6.54 -14.09 11.80
CA LEU A 46 -5.44 -14.70 11.07
C LEU A 46 -4.24 -13.76 11.00
N LEU A 47 -3.06 -14.27 11.36
CA LEU A 47 -1.80 -13.55 11.27
C LEU A 47 -0.91 -14.21 10.21
N SER A 48 -0.16 -13.42 9.44
CA SER A 48 0.76 -13.93 8.41
C SER A 48 1.75 -14.99 8.98
N LYS A 49 2.16 -14.83 10.24
CA LYS A 49 3.05 -15.77 10.94
C LYS A 49 2.46 -17.18 11.10
N ASN A 50 1.14 -17.33 11.06
CA ASN A 50 0.45 -18.63 11.16
C ASN A 50 0.76 -19.53 9.93
N PHE A 51 1.25 -18.94 8.84
CA PHE A 51 1.58 -19.62 7.59
C PHE A 51 3.08 -19.91 7.41
N LEU A 52 3.94 -19.62 8.40
CA LEU A 52 5.37 -19.90 8.32
C LEU A 52 5.64 -21.38 8.03
N GLY A 53 6.56 -21.64 7.11
CA GLY A 53 6.90 -22.99 6.64
C GLY A 53 5.92 -23.60 5.63
N LYS A 54 4.85 -22.89 5.24
CA LYS A 54 3.92 -23.30 4.19
C LYS A 54 4.10 -22.43 2.94
N LYS A 55 3.83 -22.99 1.76
CA LYS A 55 3.65 -22.18 0.54
C LYS A 55 2.31 -21.46 0.65
N LEU A 56 2.33 -20.14 0.54
CA LEU A 56 1.15 -19.28 0.66
C LEU A 56 0.93 -18.52 -0.66
N VAL A 57 -0.32 -18.48 -1.12
CA VAL A 57 -0.77 -17.64 -2.23
C VAL A 57 -1.77 -16.64 -1.64
N VAL A 58 -1.51 -15.34 -1.82
CA VAL A 58 -2.42 -14.27 -1.40
C VAL A 58 -3.06 -13.69 -2.66
N TYR A 59 -4.39 -13.73 -2.72
CA TYR A 59 -5.16 -13.23 -3.86
C TYR A 59 -6.09 -12.12 -3.39
N PHE A 60 -6.00 -10.96 -4.05
CA PHE A 60 -6.85 -9.80 -3.77
C PHE A 60 -7.98 -9.74 -4.80
N PHE A 61 -9.22 -9.75 -4.35
CA PHE A 61 -10.41 -9.54 -5.19
C PHE A 61 -11.18 -8.30 -4.72
N PRO A 62 -11.89 -7.58 -5.62
CA PRO A 62 -12.62 -6.36 -5.23
C PRO A 62 -13.80 -6.61 -4.29
N TYR A 63 -14.47 -7.76 -4.44
CA TYR A 63 -15.66 -8.12 -3.66
C TYR A 63 -15.81 -9.65 -3.54
N ALA A 64 -16.20 -10.13 -2.35
CA ALA A 64 -16.28 -11.56 -2.02
C ALA A 64 -17.56 -12.22 -2.57
N ASP A 65 -18.71 -11.56 -2.45
CA ASP A 65 -20.00 -12.17 -2.80
C ASP A 65 -20.31 -11.96 -4.28
N THR A 66 -19.60 -12.69 -5.14
CA THR A 66 -19.94 -12.78 -6.55
C THR A 66 -20.74 -14.06 -6.82
N PRO A 67 -21.92 -14.00 -7.48
CA PRO A 67 -22.86 -15.12 -7.64
C PRO A 67 -22.49 -16.10 -8.76
N GLY A 68 -21.19 -16.20 -9.11
CA GLY A 68 -20.69 -17.03 -10.22
C GLY A 68 -20.82 -18.52 -9.97
#